data_AF-A0A8T7K3H2-F1
#
_entry.id   AF-A0A8T7K3H2-F1
#
_cell.length_a   1.000
_cell.length_b   1.000
_cell.length_c   1.000
_cell.angle_alpha   90.00
_cell.angle_beta   90.00
_cell.angle_gamma   90.00
#
_symmetry.space_group_name_H-M   'P 1'
#
loop_
_entity.id
_entity.type
_entity.pdbx_description
1 polymer ?
#
loop_
_entity_poly.entity_id
_entity_poly.type
_entity_poly.pdbx_seq_one_letter_code
_entity_poly.pdbx_strand_id
1 'polypeptide(L)'
;MDYQDLLQRARAGTLPPEAWDEIAAEAQSRRPCLARAQLLHILSESPDKRFRPLFEKALRSGDPEAAKFALQTLCVTWGETRVYSADVLRFLRGVKWDTSKGGHVLLLAVSVAGEYLRAAPQPAFLAELIDIYEKEESLFKDSAYVALGRALGHSWPKVLMKMLKPDKLLDEAKKRLAKEAKRD
;
A
#
# COMPACT_ATOMS: atom_id res chain seq x y z
N MET A 1 -10.00 26.72 -0.66
CA MET A 1 -10.12 25.41 -1.32
C MET A 1 -11.03 24.54 -0.49
N ASP A 2 -12.09 24.00 -1.09
CA ASP A 2 -12.88 22.94 -0.47
C ASP A 2 -12.28 21.59 -0.87
N TYR A 3 -11.92 20.78 0.12
CA TYR A 3 -11.33 19.46 -0.10
C TYR A 3 -12.29 18.51 -0.83
N GLN A 4 -13.59 18.53 -0.52
CA GLN A 4 -14.54 17.58 -1.13
C GLN A 4 -14.77 17.90 -2.60
N ASP A 5 -14.91 19.19 -2.95
CA ASP A 5 -15.02 19.63 -4.34
C ASP A 5 -13.79 19.23 -5.17
N LEU A 6 -12.60 19.53 -4.67
CA LEU A 6 -11.36 19.20 -5.37
C LEU A 6 -11.18 17.70 -5.56
N LEU A 7 -11.47 16.89 -4.54
CA LEU A 7 -11.37 15.43 -4.63
C LEU A 7 -12.39 14.86 -5.61
N GLN A 8 -13.63 15.37 -5.61
CA GLN A 8 -14.66 14.93 -6.56
C GLN A 8 -14.25 15.25 -8.00
N ARG A 9 -13.73 16.46 -8.24
CA ARG A 9 -13.24 16.87 -9.56
C ARG A 9 -12.03 16.07 -10.02
N ALA A 10 -11.11 15.76 -9.10
CA ALA A 10 -9.95 14.91 -9.34
C ALA A 10 -10.37 13.52 -9.82
N ARG A 11 -11.28 12.86 -9.08
CA ARG A 11 -11.84 11.54 -9.43
C ARG A 11 -12.60 11.54 -10.74
N ALA A 12 -13.29 12.64 -11.05
CA ALA A 12 -14.01 12.80 -12.31
C ALA A 12 -13.08 13.14 -13.50
N GLY A 13 -11.77 13.37 -13.27
CA GLY A 13 -10.84 13.77 -14.32
C GLY A 13 -11.10 15.18 -14.86
N THR A 14 -11.75 16.05 -14.07
CA THR A 14 -12.18 17.41 -14.47
C THR A 14 -11.34 18.52 -13.84
N LEU A 15 -10.29 18.17 -13.08
CA LEU A 15 -9.31 19.14 -12.62
C LEU A 15 -8.40 19.56 -13.78
N PRO A 16 -8.30 20.87 -14.06
CA PRO A 16 -7.43 21.35 -15.12
C PRO A 16 -5.95 21.23 -14.72
N PRO A 17 -5.00 21.16 -15.69
CA PRO A 17 -3.57 21.00 -15.43
C PRO A 17 -3.00 21.97 -14.39
N GLU A 18 -3.35 23.25 -14.46
CA GLU A 18 -2.88 24.29 -13.55
C GLU A 18 -3.31 24.05 -12.09
N ALA A 19 -4.51 23.49 -11.88
CA ALA A 19 -4.99 23.18 -10.54
C ALA A 19 -4.17 22.07 -9.89
N TRP A 20 -3.68 21.10 -10.67
CA TRP A 20 -2.79 20.05 -10.16
C TRP A 20 -1.46 20.64 -9.65
N ASP A 21 -0.88 21.55 -10.42
CA ASP A 21 0.36 22.23 -10.05
C ASP A 21 0.17 23.13 -8.82
N GLU A 22 -0.97 23.82 -8.70
CA GLU A 22 -1.33 24.61 -7.51
C GLU A 22 -1.47 23.73 -6.27
N ILE A 23 -2.17 22.59 -6.36
CA ILE A 23 -2.32 21.65 -5.25
C ILE A 23 -0.95 21.08 -4.85
N ALA A 24 -0.09 20.77 -5.81
CA ALA A 24 1.27 20.29 -5.56
C ALA A 24 2.18 21.34 -4.91
N ALA A 25 2.06 22.61 -5.31
CA ALA A 25 2.74 23.72 -4.68
C ALA A 25 2.24 23.93 -3.24
N GLU A 26 0.93 23.86 -3.04
CA GLU A 26 0.30 23.99 -1.73
C GLU A 26 0.73 22.87 -0.77
N ALA A 27 0.83 21.62 -1.25
CA ALA A 27 1.30 20.50 -0.44
C ALA A 27 2.73 20.71 0.12
N GLN A 28 3.54 21.54 -0.56
CA GLN A 28 4.90 21.90 -0.16
C GLN A 28 4.96 23.16 0.71
N SER A 29 3.87 23.93 0.79
CA SER A 29 3.79 25.14 1.61
C SER A 29 4.11 24.83 3.07
N ARG A 30 4.72 25.80 3.76
CA ARG A 30 4.97 25.71 5.22
C ARG A 30 3.65 25.66 6.00
N ARG A 31 2.63 26.37 5.53
CA ARG A 31 1.31 26.51 6.15
C ARG A 31 0.23 26.32 5.09
N PRO A 32 -0.05 25.07 4.70
CA PRO A 32 -1.09 24.81 3.72
C PRO A 32 -2.48 25.11 4.31
N CYS A 33 -3.41 25.55 3.47
CA CYS A 33 -4.79 25.82 3.84
C CYS A 33 -5.58 24.52 4.09
N LEU A 34 -5.18 23.42 3.45
CA LEU A 34 -5.68 22.07 3.69
C LEU A 34 -4.61 21.23 4.38
N ALA A 35 -5.02 20.16 5.07
CA ALA A 35 -4.06 19.22 5.63
C ALA A 35 -3.24 18.58 4.49
N ARG A 36 -1.94 18.36 4.71
CA ARG A 36 -1.08 17.77 3.66
C ARG A 36 -1.58 16.41 3.20
N ALA A 37 -2.12 15.59 4.10
CA ALA A 37 -2.73 14.32 3.74
C ALA A 37 -3.92 14.47 2.78
N GLN A 38 -4.75 15.51 2.94
CA GLN A 38 -5.85 15.82 2.04
C GLN A 38 -5.35 16.23 0.65
N LEU A 39 -4.31 17.07 0.59
CA LEU A 39 -3.70 17.47 -0.67
C LEU A 39 -3.07 16.27 -1.40
N LEU A 40 -2.37 15.40 -0.67
CA LEU A 40 -1.82 14.15 -1.22
C LEU A 40 -2.91 13.19 -1.70
N HIS A 41 -4.05 13.12 -1.01
CA HIS A 41 -5.18 12.31 -1.46
C HIS A 41 -5.74 12.84 -2.78
N ILE A 42 -5.91 14.16 -2.93
CA ILE A 42 -6.34 14.73 -4.21
C ILE A 42 -5.33 14.38 -5.30
N LEU A 43 -4.03 14.63 -5.05
CA LEU A 43 -2.95 14.30 -6.00
C LEU A 43 -2.88 12.81 -6.36
N SER A 44 -3.29 11.92 -5.46
CA SER A 44 -3.24 10.46 -5.68
C SER A 44 -4.18 9.95 -6.77
N GLU A 45 -5.18 10.75 -7.14
CA GLU A 45 -6.11 10.46 -8.24
C GLU A 45 -5.48 10.78 -9.61
N SER A 46 -4.34 11.48 -9.64
CA SER A 46 -3.62 11.78 -10.88
C SER A 46 -2.69 10.64 -11.31
N PRO A 47 -2.71 10.23 -12.59
CA PRO A 47 -1.68 9.33 -13.13
C PRO A 47 -0.33 10.03 -13.37
N ASP A 48 -0.25 11.35 -13.16
CA ASP A 48 0.95 12.14 -13.42
C ASP A 48 2.05 11.91 -12.37
N LYS A 49 3.10 11.22 -12.81
CA LYS A 49 4.25 10.85 -11.96
C LYS A 49 5.19 12.01 -11.66
N ARG A 50 5.00 13.22 -12.23
CA ARG A 50 5.82 14.40 -11.91
C ARG A 50 5.75 14.76 -10.42
N PHE A 51 4.65 14.41 -9.74
CA PHE A 51 4.48 14.64 -8.30
C PHE A 51 5.18 13.61 -7.41
N ARG A 52 5.90 12.63 -7.97
CA ARG A 52 6.58 11.56 -7.22
C ARG A 52 7.40 12.04 -6.02
N PRO A 53 8.23 13.10 -6.12
CA PRO A 53 9.03 13.55 -4.98
C PRO A 53 8.20 13.92 -3.74
N LEU A 54 6.95 14.37 -3.93
CA LEU A 54 6.04 14.69 -2.83
C LEU A 54 5.60 13.44 -2.08
N PHE A 55 5.22 12.40 -2.81
CA PHE A 55 4.81 11.13 -2.23
C PHE A 55 5.99 10.41 -1.57
N GLU A 56 7.18 10.44 -2.16
CA GLU A 56 8.38 9.88 -1.53
C GLU A 56 8.72 10.55 -0.20
N LYS A 57 8.61 11.88 -0.14
CA LYS A 57 8.79 12.64 1.10
C LYS A 57 7.71 12.27 2.14
N ALA A 58 6.46 12.16 1.71
CA ALA A 58 5.35 11.77 2.57
C ALA A 58 5.50 10.34 3.13
N LEU A 59 5.97 9.39 2.32
CA LEU A 59 6.25 8.00 2.72
C LEU A 59 7.26 7.90 3.88
N ARG A 60 8.16 8.89 3.98
CA ARG A 60 9.23 8.96 4.99
C ARG A 60 8.94 9.93 6.14
N SER A 61 7.78 10.58 6.13
CA SER A 61 7.44 11.65 7.07
C SER A 61 7.15 11.18 8.50
N GLY A 62 6.75 9.91 8.68
CA GLY A 62 6.26 9.38 9.96
C GLY A 62 4.82 9.78 10.29
N ASP A 63 4.15 10.52 9.41
CA ASP A 63 2.72 10.79 9.47
C ASP A 63 1.95 9.61 8.84
N PRO A 64 1.09 8.90 9.59
CA PRO A 64 0.34 7.76 9.07
C PRO A 64 -0.56 8.07 7.89
N GLU A 65 -1.25 9.22 7.89
CA GLU A 65 -2.18 9.54 6.81
C GLU A 65 -1.42 9.87 5.54
N ALA A 66 -0.37 10.68 5.64
CA ALA A 66 0.48 11.03 4.52
C ALA A 66 1.20 9.80 3.94
N ALA A 67 1.74 8.93 4.81
CA ALA A 67 2.42 7.70 4.39
C ALA A 67 1.47 6.70 3.73
N LYS A 68 0.22 6.60 4.20
CA LYS A 68 -0.81 5.77 3.59
C LYS A 68 -1.10 6.22 2.14
N PHE A 69 -1.39 7.50 1.92
CA PHE A 69 -1.65 8.00 0.56
C PHE A 69 -0.42 7.88 -0.34
N ALA A 70 0.78 8.10 0.20
CA ALA A 70 2.02 7.87 -0.54
C ALA A 70 2.19 6.41 -0.98
N LEU A 71 2.05 5.46 -0.05
CA LEU A 71 2.21 4.05 -0.37
C LEU A 71 1.16 3.59 -1.39
N GLN A 72 -0.10 4.02 -1.22
CA GLN A 72 -1.18 3.71 -2.14
C GLN A 72 -0.91 4.26 -3.53
N THR A 73 -0.52 5.53 -3.64
CA THR A 73 -0.26 6.17 -4.94
C THR A 73 0.90 5.48 -5.66
N LEU A 74 2.04 5.36 -4.97
CA LEU A 74 3.26 4.83 -5.56
C LEU A 74 3.10 3.37 -5.98
N CYS A 75 2.49 2.53 -5.14
CA CYS A 75 2.42 1.09 -5.37
C CYS A 75 1.16 0.64 -6.10
N VAL A 76 0.01 1.25 -5.82
CA VAL A 76 -1.29 0.84 -6.38
C VAL A 76 -1.63 1.67 -7.61
N THR A 77 -1.71 2.99 -7.48
CA THR A 77 -2.10 3.85 -8.62
C THR A 77 -1.04 3.84 -9.73
N TRP A 78 0.25 3.95 -9.39
CA TRP A 78 1.34 4.06 -10.36
C TRP A 78 2.07 2.75 -10.65
N GLY A 79 1.76 1.69 -9.91
CA GLY A 79 2.30 0.34 -10.11
C GLY A 79 3.80 0.19 -9.82
N GLU A 80 4.38 1.04 -8.97
CA GLU A 80 5.84 1.11 -8.76
C GLU A 80 6.34 0.28 -7.57
N THR A 81 5.57 -0.73 -7.14
CA THR A 81 5.90 -1.59 -5.99
C THR A 81 7.31 -2.17 -6.04
N ARG A 82 7.82 -2.49 -7.24
CA ARG A 82 9.19 -2.98 -7.42
C ARG A 82 10.24 -1.94 -6.99
N VAL A 83 10.02 -0.66 -7.32
CA VAL A 83 10.93 0.45 -7.00
C VAL A 83 10.90 0.72 -5.49
N TYR A 84 9.73 0.63 -4.87
CA TYR A 84 9.52 0.90 -3.45
C TYR A 84 9.53 -0.36 -2.58
N SER A 85 10.18 -1.43 -3.02
CA SER A 85 10.11 -2.72 -2.33
C SER A 85 10.68 -2.66 -0.91
N ALA A 86 11.74 -1.89 -0.69
CA ALA A 86 12.32 -1.68 0.63
C ALA A 86 11.36 -0.96 1.58
N ASP A 87 10.61 0.02 1.08
CA ASP A 87 9.60 0.74 1.87
C ASP A 87 8.41 -0.17 2.22
N VAL A 88 7.91 -0.95 1.25
CA VAL A 88 6.86 -1.95 1.51
C VAL A 88 7.31 -2.94 2.57
N LEU A 89 8.54 -3.47 2.46
CA LEU A 89 9.09 -4.41 3.43
C LEU A 89 9.24 -3.79 4.82
N ARG A 90 9.68 -2.53 4.90
CA ARG A 90 9.74 -1.77 6.15
C ARG A 90 8.36 -1.67 6.81
N PHE A 91 7.30 -1.44 6.04
CA PHE A 91 5.94 -1.37 6.59
C PHE A 91 5.38 -2.74 6.96
N LEU A 92 5.64 -3.80 6.19
CA LEU A 92 5.27 -5.18 6.53
C LEU A 92 5.83 -5.61 7.89
N ARG A 93 7.07 -5.22 8.18
CA ARG A 93 7.73 -5.49 9.48
C ARG A 93 7.17 -4.68 10.64
N GLY A 94 6.26 -3.75 10.36
CA GLY A 94 5.71 -2.83 11.33
C GLY A 94 6.65 -1.68 11.64
N VAL A 95 6.12 -0.46 11.59
CA VAL A 95 6.78 0.74 12.09
C VAL A 95 6.05 1.23 13.33
N LYS A 96 6.78 1.52 14.41
CA LYS A 96 6.20 1.81 15.73
C LYS A 96 5.12 2.89 15.71
N TRP A 97 5.33 3.96 14.93
CA TRP A 97 4.38 5.08 14.85
C TRP A 97 3.07 4.71 14.14
N ASP A 98 3.09 3.69 13.28
CA ASP A 98 1.90 3.19 12.58
C ASP A 98 1.17 2.17 13.46
N THR A 99 1.90 1.17 13.97
CA THR A 99 1.32 0.09 14.79
C THR A 99 0.72 0.62 16.08
N SER A 100 1.32 1.65 16.71
CA SER A 100 0.73 2.32 17.88
C SER A 100 -0.58 3.07 17.59
N LYS A 101 -0.89 3.30 16.31
CA LYS A 101 -2.07 4.02 15.82
C LYS A 101 -3.00 3.13 14.99
N GLY A 102 -2.95 1.82 15.18
CA GLY A 102 -3.84 0.86 14.52
C GLY A 102 -3.30 0.22 13.24
N GLY A 103 -2.07 0.54 12.81
CA GLY A 103 -1.37 -0.16 11.73
C GLY A 103 -1.97 0.02 10.34
N HIS A 104 -2.50 1.22 10.03
CA HIS A 104 -3.16 1.47 8.76
C HIS A 104 -2.22 1.36 7.55
N VAL A 105 -0.96 1.77 7.71
CA VAL A 105 0.04 1.67 6.64
C VAL A 105 0.50 0.22 6.48
N LEU A 106 0.65 -0.53 7.58
CA LEU A 106 0.90 -1.97 7.59
C LEU A 106 -0.20 -2.74 6.84
N LEU A 107 -1.49 -2.48 7.10
CA LEU A 107 -2.60 -3.12 6.39
C LEU A 107 -2.53 -2.88 4.88
N LEU A 108 -2.19 -1.66 4.48
CA LEU A 108 -2.01 -1.32 3.07
C LEU A 108 -0.78 -2.05 2.47
N ALA A 109 0.33 -2.11 3.20
CA ALA A 109 1.53 -2.83 2.77
C ALA A 109 1.25 -4.33 2.58
N VAL A 110 0.46 -4.95 3.47
CA VAL A 110 -0.01 -6.34 3.34
C VAL A 110 -0.78 -6.54 2.03
N SER A 111 -1.72 -5.64 1.72
CA SER A 111 -2.49 -5.69 0.47
C SER A 111 -1.60 -5.52 -0.78
N VAL A 112 -0.72 -4.52 -0.76
CA VAL A 112 0.25 -4.25 -1.84
C VAL A 112 1.14 -5.46 -2.09
N ALA A 113 1.68 -6.07 -1.03
CA ALA A 113 2.55 -7.24 -1.13
C ALA A 113 1.80 -8.44 -1.73
N GLY A 114 0.58 -8.72 -1.25
CA GLY A 114 -0.24 -9.81 -1.76
C GLY A 114 -0.55 -9.68 -3.25
N GLU A 115 -0.93 -8.48 -3.69
CA GLU A 115 -1.25 -8.25 -5.11
C GLU A 115 0.02 -8.27 -5.99
N TYR A 116 1.13 -7.70 -5.52
CA TYR A 116 2.40 -7.73 -6.27
C TYR A 116 2.91 -9.18 -6.46
N LEU A 117 2.82 -10.00 -5.42
CA LEU A 117 3.25 -11.40 -5.44
C LEU A 117 2.45 -12.29 -6.40
N ARG A 118 1.29 -11.83 -6.87
CA ARG A 118 0.50 -12.52 -7.91
C ARG A 118 1.22 -12.52 -9.26
N ALA A 119 1.95 -11.45 -9.56
CA ALA A 119 2.58 -11.25 -10.87
C ALA A 119 4.11 -11.36 -10.84
N ALA A 120 4.75 -11.11 -9.69
CA ALA A 120 6.20 -11.10 -9.55
C ALA A 120 6.66 -11.86 -8.31
N PRO A 121 7.72 -12.69 -8.39
CA PRO A 121 8.33 -13.29 -7.20
C PRO A 121 9.01 -12.20 -6.36
N GLN A 122 8.85 -12.29 -5.04
CA GLN A 122 9.52 -11.44 -4.07
C GLN A 122 9.58 -12.19 -2.72
N PRO A 123 10.60 -13.05 -2.52
CA PRO A 123 10.66 -13.96 -1.37
C PRO A 123 10.52 -13.25 -0.03
N ALA A 124 11.11 -12.06 0.10
CA ALA A 124 11.03 -11.27 1.32
C ALA A 124 9.58 -10.88 1.66
N PHE A 125 8.77 -10.47 0.68
CA PHE A 125 7.36 -10.15 0.94
C PHE A 125 6.57 -11.37 1.36
N LEU A 126 6.79 -12.50 0.67
CA LEU A 126 6.08 -13.74 0.99
C LEU A 126 6.43 -14.24 2.39
N ALA A 127 7.70 -14.12 2.79
CA ALA A 127 8.15 -14.46 4.14
C ALA A 127 7.48 -13.60 5.21
N GLU A 128 7.44 -12.27 5.04
CA GLU A 128 6.77 -11.39 6.02
C GLU A 128 5.26 -11.66 6.09
N LEU A 129 4.59 -11.92 4.96
CA LEU A 129 3.15 -12.25 4.97
C LEU A 129 2.85 -13.57 5.71
N ILE A 130 3.72 -14.58 5.55
CA ILE A 130 3.63 -15.82 6.32
C ILE A 130 3.81 -15.52 7.80
N ASP A 131 4.83 -14.73 8.15
CA ASP A 131 5.14 -14.38 9.54
C ASP A 131 3.98 -13.66 10.24
N ILE A 132 3.40 -12.65 9.58
CA ILE A 132 2.22 -11.92 10.07
C ILE A 132 1.05 -12.90 10.27
N TYR A 133 0.80 -13.78 9.30
CA TYR A 133 -0.32 -14.73 9.39
C TYR A 133 -0.16 -15.74 10.54
N GLU A 134 1.06 -16.18 10.82
CA GLU A 134 1.34 -17.14 11.88
C GLU A 134 1.33 -16.50 13.28
N LYS A 135 1.90 -15.29 13.43
CA LYS A 135 2.12 -14.66 14.73
C LYS A 135 0.97 -13.77 15.21
N GLU A 136 0.21 -13.18 14.29
CA GLU A 136 -0.88 -12.28 14.66
C GLU A 136 -2.17 -13.05 14.95
N GLU A 137 -2.96 -12.57 15.91
CA GLU A 137 -4.32 -13.04 16.21
C GLU A 137 -5.40 -12.00 15.87
N SER A 138 -4.98 -10.90 15.24
CA SER A 138 -5.78 -9.69 15.05
C SER A 138 -6.25 -9.52 13.59
N LEU A 139 -6.75 -8.32 13.27
CA LEU A 139 -7.06 -7.89 11.89
C LEU A 139 -5.89 -8.10 10.91
N PHE A 140 -4.65 -8.05 11.40
CA PHE A 140 -3.47 -8.29 10.57
C PHE A 140 -3.40 -9.74 10.07
N LYS A 141 -3.84 -10.71 10.89
CA LYS A 141 -3.93 -12.13 10.49
C LYS A 141 -4.90 -12.32 9.33
N ASP A 142 -6.10 -11.75 9.45
CA ASP A 142 -7.14 -11.83 8.42
C ASP A 142 -6.70 -11.13 7.12
N SER A 143 -6.00 -10.01 7.25
CA SER A 143 -5.45 -9.29 6.09
C SER A 143 -4.32 -10.10 5.42
N ALA A 144 -3.45 -10.74 6.21
CA ALA A 144 -2.39 -11.60 5.69
C ALA A 144 -2.95 -12.86 5.02
N TYR A 145 -4.02 -13.46 5.56
CA TYR A 145 -4.74 -14.56 4.90
C TYR A 145 -5.19 -14.17 3.49
N VAL A 146 -5.83 -13.00 3.36
CA VAL A 146 -6.28 -12.49 2.06
C VAL A 146 -5.09 -12.25 1.14
N ALA A 147 -4.04 -11.59 1.63
CA ALA A 147 -2.83 -11.30 0.85
C ALA A 147 -2.10 -12.57 0.37
N LEU A 148 -1.96 -13.59 1.22
CA LEU A 148 -1.40 -14.89 0.85
C LEU A 148 -2.25 -15.59 -0.21
N GLY A 149 -3.58 -15.56 -0.05
CA GLY A 149 -4.48 -16.12 -1.06
C GLY A 149 -4.36 -15.41 -2.41
N ARG A 150 -4.25 -14.07 -2.40
CA ARG A 150 -4.01 -13.25 -3.61
C ARG A 150 -2.66 -13.56 -4.24
N ALA A 151 -1.61 -13.67 -3.43
CA ALA A 151 -0.26 -14.02 -3.86
C ALA A 151 -0.24 -15.36 -4.59
N LEU A 152 -0.97 -16.36 -4.09
CA LEU A 152 -1.11 -17.69 -4.72
C LEU A 152 -2.06 -17.70 -5.93
N GLY A 153 -2.54 -16.54 -6.38
CA GLY A 153 -3.33 -16.40 -7.60
C GLY A 153 -4.84 -16.56 -7.41
N HIS A 154 -5.32 -16.81 -6.18
CA HIS A 154 -6.76 -16.96 -5.94
C HIS A 154 -7.54 -15.65 -6.15
N SER A 155 -8.78 -15.78 -6.61
CA SER A 155 -9.68 -14.65 -6.89
C SER A 155 -10.17 -13.97 -5.60
N TRP A 156 -10.52 -12.68 -5.68
CA TRP A 156 -11.11 -11.91 -4.57
C TRP A 156 -12.31 -12.58 -3.88
N PRO A 157 -13.34 -13.09 -4.60
CA PRO A 157 -14.47 -13.74 -3.93
C PRO A 157 -14.02 -14.93 -3.06
N LYS A 158 -13.13 -15.77 -3.60
CA LYS A 158 -12.61 -16.95 -2.90
C LYS A 158 -11.87 -16.62 -1.61
N VAL A 159 -11.02 -15.58 -1.62
CA VAL A 159 -10.26 -15.16 -0.44
C VAL A 159 -11.13 -14.40 0.56
N LEU A 160 -12.01 -13.50 0.11
CA LEU A 160 -12.87 -12.71 1.01
C LEU A 160 -13.94 -13.57 1.70
N MET A 161 -14.48 -14.57 1.00
CA MET A 161 -15.42 -15.54 1.59
C MET A 161 -14.73 -16.63 2.43
N LYS A 162 -13.43 -16.50 2.69
CA LYS A 162 -12.61 -17.46 3.46
C LYS A 162 -12.77 -18.93 3.00
N MET A 163 -12.88 -19.15 1.69
CA MET A 163 -13.10 -20.49 1.12
C MET A 163 -11.83 -21.36 1.05
N LEU A 164 -10.67 -20.81 1.42
CA LEU A 164 -9.40 -21.53 1.46
C LEU A 164 -9.18 -22.07 2.87
N LYS A 165 -8.84 -23.36 2.97
CA LYS A 165 -8.46 -23.95 4.25
C LYS A 165 -7.16 -23.29 4.75
N PRO A 166 -7.14 -22.71 5.96
CA PRO A 166 -5.96 -22.08 6.59
C PRO A 166 -4.64 -22.86 6.41
N ASP A 167 -4.62 -24.13 6.83
CA ASP A 167 -3.39 -24.93 6.81
C ASP A 167 -2.88 -25.18 5.38
N LYS A 168 -3.82 -25.43 4.45
CA LYS A 168 -3.48 -25.64 3.04
C LYS A 168 -2.91 -24.38 2.40
N LEU A 169 -3.49 -23.22 2.71
CA LEU A 169 -3.00 -21.93 2.23
C LEU A 169 -1.56 -21.70 2.70
N LEU A 170 -1.31 -21.93 3.98
CA LEU A 170 0.00 -21.75 4.61
C LEU A 170 1.04 -22.72 4.04
N ASP A 171 0.69 -24.00 3.89
CA ASP A 171 1.56 -25.01 3.29
C ASP A 171 1.96 -24.65 1.85
N GLU A 172 1.02 -24.16 1.05
CA GLU A 172 1.28 -23.75 -0.33
C GLU A 172 2.17 -22.51 -0.39
N ALA A 173 1.93 -21.52 0.48
CA ALA A 173 2.78 -20.33 0.62
C ALA A 173 4.22 -20.70 1.01
N LYS A 174 4.41 -21.58 2.01
CA LYS A 174 5.74 -22.05 2.45
C LYS A 174 6.47 -22.83 1.35
N LYS A 175 5.76 -23.70 0.62
CA LYS A 175 6.32 -24.44 -0.53
C LYS A 175 6.77 -23.47 -1.64
N ARG A 176 5.98 -22.44 -1.92
CA ARG A 176 6.35 -21.39 -2.87
C ARG A 176 7.60 -20.66 -2.40
N LEU A 177 7.66 -20.22 -1.14
CA LEU A 177 8.83 -19.53 -0.57
C LEU A 177 10.10 -20.38 -0.70
N ALA A 178 10.03 -21.66 -0.33
CA ALA A 178 11.16 -22.59 -0.45
C ALA A 178 11.63 -22.81 -1.90
N LYS A 179 10.74 -22.65 -2.89
CA LYS A 179 11.08 -22.72 -4.30
C LYS A 179 11.74 -21.43 -4.80
N GLU A 180 11.25 -20.27 -4.37
CA GLU A 180 11.82 -18.97 -4.77
C GLU A 180 13.21 -18.77 -4.15
N ALA A 181 13.42 -19.15 -2.89
CA ALA A 181 14.72 -19.05 -2.21
C ALA A 181 15.85 -19.90 -2.82
N LYS A 182 15.53 -20.85 -3.70
CA LYS A 182 16.51 -21.67 -4.44
C LYS A 182 16.92 -21.08 -5.79
N ARG A 183 16.29 -19.96 -6.19
CA ARG A 183 16.50 -19.32 -7.50
C ARG A 183 17.42 -18.09 -7.41
N ASP A 184 17.64 -17.59 -6.20
CA ASP A 184 18.61 -16.54 -5.87
C ASP A 184 19.98 -17.17 -5.56
#